data_AF-A0A2H0IAD8-F1
#
_entry.id   AF-A0A2H0IAD8-F1
#
_cell.length_a   1.000
_cell.length_b   1.000
_cell.length_c   1.000
_cell.angle_alpha   90.00
_cell.angle_beta   90.00
_cell.angle_gamma   90.00
#
_symmetry.space_group_name_H-M   'P 1'
#
loop_
_entity.id
_entity.type
_entity.pdbx_description
1 polymer ?
#
loop_
_entity_poly.entity_id
_entity_poly.type
_entity_poly.pdbx_seq_one_letter_code
_entity_poly.pdbx_strand_id
1 'polypeptide(L)'
;MTLARFSQLNFSEYLKRDTLDTLDQHFLSLLASQQKNLHRDLLRYRENPKTFSSLQISELIIHAARELENFIAEFFDIESATAAQQTFIEKDKAIFAFKKWIVLRRAKRRLTREETLEPFESLNAWLNNQLDESGDKELAVSELAVRYLDDKEAYEAKLEKLTQWAIHCLKDHSKHVSGWVSFKLPKRTDYRRLIPIITEHGAQQLPAEQWRSRDGFDLTDSGMNERQVQAEIDYCVLCHDHDGDFCSKGFPEKKGEPELGFRKNPLDNTLTGCPLDEKISEMNTLQKEGLSIAALATIMIDNPMCPATGHRICNDCMKACIYQKQDPVDVPQIETRILKDVLSLPYGVEIYDLLTRWNPLRSEQFVEKPYNGKKVFIAGMGPAGFSLAYHLLMEGCAVVGSDGLKIEDLPQTYLNTAIEHYSDITEPLSTRQVLGFGGVAEYGITVRWDKNFLKLIYISLSRRKHFQLFDGVRFGGTVTIESLYAMGFDHVSIAVGAGLPKALPIPGSMAPGMRQANDFLMALQLTGAAKKDSLANVQLRLPAVIIGGGLTGVDAATEAQAYYIKQVEKTLARYEAL
;
A
#
# COMPACT_ATOMS: atom_id res chain seq x y z
N MET A 1 23.78 -27.73 -9.85
CA MET A 1 22.67 -28.47 -9.22
C MET A 1 21.38 -27.81 -9.67
N THR A 2 20.31 -28.56 -9.89
CA THR A 2 18.99 -27.99 -10.22
C THR A 2 18.32 -27.56 -8.92
N LEU A 3 17.77 -26.34 -8.87
CA LEU A 3 17.01 -25.87 -7.71
C LEU A 3 15.72 -26.69 -7.62
N ALA A 4 15.40 -27.26 -6.46
CA ALA A 4 14.12 -27.89 -6.26
C ALA A 4 13.01 -26.82 -6.35
N ARG A 5 11.98 -27.09 -7.15
CA ARG A 5 10.79 -26.21 -7.23
C ARG A 5 10.03 -26.24 -5.91
N PHE A 6 9.24 -25.21 -5.62
CA PHE A 6 8.44 -25.12 -4.41
C PHE A 6 7.50 -26.32 -4.24
N SER A 7 6.90 -26.78 -5.33
CA SER A 7 6.05 -27.98 -5.40
C SER A 7 6.76 -29.29 -5.00
N GLN A 8 8.09 -29.30 -5.02
CA GLN A 8 8.94 -30.45 -4.69
C GLN A 8 9.46 -30.41 -3.25
N LEU A 9 9.24 -29.31 -2.54
CA LEU A 9 9.67 -29.14 -1.15
C LEU A 9 8.53 -29.46 -0.19
N ASN A 10 8.84 -30.09 0.94
CA ASN A 10 7.89 -30.07 2.04
C ASN A 10 7.82 -28.66 2.62
N PHE A 11 6.63 -28.23 3.05
CA PHE A 11 6.46 -26.88 3.61
C PHE A 11 7.39 -26.59 4.80
N SER A 12 7.60 -27.58 5.67
CA SER A 12 8.55 -27.45 6.78
C SER A 12 10.01 -27.30 6.34
N GLU A 13 10.38 -27.77 5.14
CA GLU A 13 11.70 -27.57 4.55
C GLU A 13 11.83 -26.17 3.95
N TYR A 14 10.77 -25.66 3.31
CA TYR A 14 10.70 -24.28 2.82
C TYR A 14 10.91 -23.24 3.95
N LEU A 15 10.46 -23.52 5.17
CA LEU A 15 10.67 -22.65 6.33
C LEU A 15 12.11 -22.71 6.89
N LYS A 16 12.94 -23.68 6.49
CA LYS A 16 14.32 -23.81 7.01
C LYS A 16 15.24 -22.75 6.41
N ARG A 17 16.14 -22.24 7.24
CA ARG A 17 17.19 -21.30 6.84
C ARG A 17 18.16 -21.87 5.80
N ASP A 18 18.46 -23.16 5.84
CA ASP A 18 19.34 -23.81 4.85
C ASP A 18 18.76 -23.75 3.42
N THR A 19 17.42 -23.74 3.30
CA THR A 19 16.73 -23.53 2.02
C THR A 19 16.97 -22.12 1.50
N LEU A 20 16.99 -21.11 2.39
CA LEU A 20 17.27 -19.71 2.01
C LEU A 20 18.71 -19.53 1.49
N ASP A 21 19.69 -20.15 2.16
CA ASP A 21 21.08 -20.15 1.69
C ASP A 21 21.18 -20.80 0.31
N THR A 22 20.48 -21.91 0.11
CA THR A 22 20.44 -22.61 -1.19
C THR A 22 19.84 -21.70 -2.26
N LEU A 23 18.71 -21.03 -1.97
CA LEU A 23 18.10 -20.08 -2.89
C LEU A 23 19.03 -18.93 -3.27
N ASP A 24 19.72 -18.32 -2.30
CA ASP A 24 20.66 -17.23 -2.57
C ASP A 24 21.83 -17.70 -3.46
N GLN A 25 22.41 -18.87 -3.17
CA GLN A 25 23.50 -19.43 -4.00
C GLN A 25 23.02 -19.76 -5.43
N HIS A 26 21.81 -20.27 -5.58
CA HIS A 26 21.22 -20.54 -6.89
C HIS A 26 20.95 -19.25 -7.67
N PHE A 27 20.42 -18.21 -7.02
CA PHE A 27 20.23 -16.89 -7.63
C PHE A 27 21.56 -16.27 -8.07
N LEU A 28 22.59 -16.31 -7.22
CA LEU A 28 23.93 -15.85 -7.58
C LEU A 28 24.53 -16.66 -8.75
N SER A 29 24.34 -17.98 -8.76
CA SER A 29 24.79 -18.83 -9.86
C SER A 29 24.09 -18.50 -11.18
N LEU A 30 22.78 -18.20 -11.15
CA LEU A 30 22.01 -17.73 -12.29
C LEU A 30 22.65 -16.45 -12.85
N LEU A 31 22.84 -15.44 -11.99
CA LEU A 31 23.47 -14.17 -12.38
C LEU A 31 24.89 -14.37 -12.91
N ALA A 32 25.70 -15.24 -12.30
CA ALA A 32 27.06 -15.51 -12.77
C ALA A 32 27.09 -16.12 -14.18
N SER A 33 26.07 -16.91 -14.53
CA SER A 33 25.96 -17.55 -15.85
C SER A 33 25.41 -16.62 -16.93
N GLN A 34 24.42 -15.79 -16.61
CA GLN A 34 23.68 -14.97 -17.57
C GLN A 34 24.10 -13.49 -17.59
N GLN A 35 24.47 -12.94 -16.43
CA GLN A 35 24.71 -11.50 -16.20
C GLN A 35 25.97 -11.26 -15.35
N LYS A 36 27.15 -11.61 -15.87
CA LYS A 36 28.43 -11.59 -15.12
C LYS A 36 28.74 -10.27 -14.41
N ASN A 37 28.43 -9.13 -15.05
CA ASN A 37 28.64 -7.82 -14.44
C ASN A 37 27.68 -7.59 -13.27
N LEU A 38 26.39 -7.90 -13.45
CA LEU A 38 25.37 -7.79 -12.41
C LEU A 38 25.71 -8.65 -11.19
N HIS A 39 26.16 -9.89 -11.40
CA HIS A 39 26.64 -10.76 -10.34
C HIS A 39 27.79 -10.13 -9.54
N ARG A 40 28.83 -9.65 -10.23
CA ARG A 40 29.99 -9.00 -9.58
C ARG A 40 29.56 -7.77 -8.79
N ASP A 41 28.71 -6.94 -9.38
CA ASP A 41 28.32 -5.67 -8.77
C ASP A 41 27.37 -5.89 -7.59
N LEU A 42 26.50 -6.91 -7.63
CA LEU A 42 25.68 -7.33 -6.50
C LEU A 42 26.52 -7.81 -5.30
N LEU A 43 27.55 -8.63 -5.54
CA LEU A 43 28.47 -9.07 -4.48
C LEU A 43 29.21 -7.88 -3.85
N ARG A 44 29.74 -6.97 -4.68
CA ARG A 44 30.41 -5.75 -4.20
C ARG A 44 29.46 -4.83 -3.42
N TYR A 45 28.21 -4.74 -3.85
CA TYR A 45 27.18 -3.96 -3.17
C TYR A 45 26.86 -4.52 -1.77
N ARG A 46 26.78 -5.85 -1.63
CA ARG A 46 26.60 -6.51 -0.34
C ARG A 46 27.83 -6.38 0.57
N GLU A 47 29.04 -6.38 0.02
CA GLU A 47 30.27 -6.21 0.80
C GLU A 47 30.47 -4.78 1.30
N ASN A 48 30.23 -3.78 0.43
CA ASN A 48 30.44 -2.37 0.77
C ASN A 48 29.53 -1.45 -0.08
N PRO A 49 28.26 -1.26 0.34
CA PRO A 49 27.29 -0.49 -0.43
C PRO A 49 27.69 0.98 -0.60
N LYS A 50 28.51 1.52 0.32
CA LYS A 50 28.99 2.91 0.27
C LYS A 50 29.91 3.22 -0.92
N THR A 51 30.40 2.20 -1.62
CA THR A 51 31.22 2.38 -2.82
C THR A 51 30.40 2.69 -4.08
N PHE A 52 29.07 2.59 -4.00
CA PHE A 52 28.14 2.89 -5.07
C PHE A 52 27.50 4.26 -4.83
N SER A 53 27.36 5.03 -5.90
CA SER A 53 26.48 6.21 -5.91
C SER A 53 25.01 5.78 -5.87
N SER A 54 24.12 6.68 -5.47
CA SER A 54 22.67 6.39 -5.47
C SER A 54 22.15 5.91 -6.83
N LEU A 55 22.61 6.52 -7.92
CA LEU A 55 22.24 6.10 -9.28
C LEU A 55 22.68 4.65 -9.58
N GLN A 56 23.93 4.31 -9.24
CA GLN A 56 24.43 2.95 -9.44
C GLN A 56 23.68 1.93 -8.58
N ILE A 57 23.24 2.30 -7.38
CA ILE A 57 22.40 1.45 -6.52
C ILE A 57 21.04 1.24 -7.21
N SER A 58 20.38 2.29 -7.70
CA SER A 58 19.10 2.18 -8.40
C SER A 58 19.20 1.30 -9.65
N GLU A 59 20.22 1.49 -10.49
CA GLU A 59 20.47 0.67 -11.67
C GLU A 59 20.72 -0.81 -11.30
N LEU A 60 21.53 -1.05 -10.26
CA LEU A 60 21.81 -2.39 -9.77
C LEU A 60 20.52 -3.10 -9.30
N ILE A 61 19.72 -2.41 -8.48
CA ILE A 61 18.47 -2.94 -7.93
C ILE A 61 17.48 -3.26 -9.04
N ILE A 62 17.24 -2.34 -9.97
CA ILE A 62 16.30 -2.55 -11.09
C ILE A 62 16.73 -3.77 -11.91
N HIS A 63 18.01 -3.87 -12.27
CA HIS A 63 18.51 -5.00 -13.06
C HIS A 63 18.44 -6.32 -12.29
N ALA A 64 18.83 -6.35 -11.02
CA ALA A 64 18.74 -7.55 -10.19
C ALA A 64 17.28 -7.98 -9.94
N ALA A 65 16.37 -7.02 -9.79
CA ALA A 65 14.95 -7.28 -9.54
C ALA A 65 14.27 -7.92 -10.76
N ARG A 66 14.64 -7.54 -11.99
CA ARG A 66 14.15 -8.20 -13.22
C ARG A 66 14.52 -9.68 -13.27
N GLU A 67 15.75 -10.01 -12.91
CA GLU A 67 16.19 -11.42 -12.83
C GLU A 67 15.51 -12.16 -11.67
N LEU A 68 15.25 -11.46 -10.57
CA LEU A 68 14.54 -12.00 -9.41
C LEU A 68 13.07 -12.36 -9.71
N GLU A 69 12.36 -11.56 -10.50
CA GLU A 69 11.00 -11.88 -10.97
C GLU A 69 10.95 -13.27 -11.59
N ASN A 70 11.80 -13.51 -12.58
CA ASN A 70 11.86 -14.76 -13.32
C ASN A 70 12.26 -15.92 -12.40
N PHE A 71 13.25 -15.69 -11.53
CA PHE A 71 13.71 -16.70 -10.58
C PHE A 71 12.61 -17.12 -9.59
N ILE A 72 11.84 -16.16 -9.04
CA ILE A 72 10.75 -16.48 -8.10
C ILE A 72 9.59 -17.12 -8.86
N ALA A 73 9.24 -16.61 -10.04
CA ALA A 73 8.19 -17.20 -10.86
C ALA A 73 8.51 -18.66 -11.21
N GLU A 74 9.77 -18.93 -11.54
CA GLU A 74 10.30 -20.27 -11.75
C GLU A 74 10.19 -21.09 -10.46
N PHE A 75 10.72 -20.60 -9.34
CA PHE A 75 10.74 -21.34 -8.07
C PHE A 75 9.33 -21.77 -7.62
N PHE A 76 8.30 -20.93 -7.79
CA PHE A 76 6.93 -21.23 -7.40
C PHE A 76 6.07 -21.90 -8.49
N ASP A 77 6.62 -22.16 -9.68
CA ASP A 77 5.90 -22.70 -10.84
C ASP A 77 4.70 -21.81 -11.28
N ILE A 78 4.91 -20.49 -11.33
CA ILE A 78 3.86 -19.48 -11.63
C ILE A 78 4.18 -18.61 -12.85
N GLU A 79 5.08 -19.03 -13.73
CA GLU A 79 5.53 -18.26 -14.90
C GLU A 79 4.35 -17.85 -15.81
N SER A 80 3.32 -18.72 -15.92
CA SER A 80 2.11 -18.40 -16.69
C SER A 80 1.25 -17.32 -16.03
N ALA A 81 1.18 -17.30 -14.69
CA ALA A 81 0.39 -16.32 -13.96
C ALA A 81 1.02 -14.92 -14.00
N THR A 82 2.35 -14.84 -13.85
CA THR A 82 3.09 -13.58 -13.98
C THR A 82 3.05 -13.06 -15.42
N ALA A 83 3.19 -13.92 -16.43
CA ALA A 83 3.04 -13.54 -17.83
C ALA A 83 1.63 -12.99 -18.16
N ALA A 84 0.59 -13.54 -17.55
CA ALA A 84 -0.78 -13.05 -17.71
C ALA A 84 -0.96 -11.64 -17.12
N GLN A 85 -0.42 -11.37 -15.92
CA GLN A 85 -0.41 -10.03 -15.33
C GLN A 85 0.36 -9.04 -16.20
N GLN A 86 1.54 -9.42 -16.68
CA GLN A 86 2.35 -8.57 -17.55
C GLN A 86 1.62 -8.24 -18.86
N THR A 87 0.94 -9.23 -19.46
CA THR A 87 0.13 -9.02 -20.68
C THR A 87 -1.01 -8.03 -20.45
N PHE A 88 -1.65 -8.07 -19.28
CA PHE A 88 -2.71 -7.12 -18.93
C PHE A 88 -2.16 -5.69 -18.86
N ILE A 89 -1.02 -5.48 -18.19
CA ILE A 89 -0.37 -4.18 -18.07
C ILE A 89 0.11 -3.67 -19.44
N GLU A 90 0.65 -4.56 -20.28
CA GLU A 90 1.08 -4.24 -21.64
C GLU A 90 -0.08 -3.71 -22.50
N LYS A 91 -1.26 -4.31 -22.36
CA LYS A 91 -2.47 -3.94 -23.10
C LYS A 91 -2.85 -2.47 -22.88
N ASP A 92 -2.75 -1.99 -21.64
CA ASP A 92 -3.12 -0.63 -21.28
C ASP A 92 -2.09 0.43 -21.73
N LYS A 93 -0.91 0.04 -22.23
CA LYS A 93 0.07 1.01 -22.78
C LYS A 93 -0.50 1.87 -23.91
N ALA A 94 -1.41 1.32 -24.71
CA ALA A 94 -2.09 2.08 -25.76
C ALA A 94 -2.88 3.26 -25.16
N ILE A 95 -3.54 3.06 -24.02
CA ILE A 95 -4.32 4.09 -23.31
C ILE A 95 -3.42 5.24 -22.86
N PHE A 96 -2.25 4.92 -22.32
CA PHE A 96 -1.29 5.93 -21.89
C PHE A 96 -0.64 6.68 -23.06
N ALA A 97 -0.36 5.98 -24.16
CA ALA A 97 0.08 6.61 -25.41
C ALA A 97 -1.00 7.57 -25.96
N PHE A 98 -2.26 7.15 -26.00
CA PHE A 98 -3.39 7.98 -26.39
C PHE A 98 -3.54 9.22 -25.50
N LYS A 99 -3.51 9.04 -24.17
CA LYS A 99 -3.51 10.14 -23.19
C LYS A 99 -2.39 11.14 -23.46
N LYS A 100 -1.16 10.66 -23.62
CA LYS A 100 0.03 11.51 -23.81
C LYS A 100 -0.02 12.27 -25.12
N TRP A 101 -0.27 11.58 -26.23
CA TRP A 101 -0.08 12.13 -27.56
C TRP A 101 -1.32 12.83 -28.12
N ILE A 102 -2.51 12.29 -27.88
CA ILE A 102 -3.75 12.90 -28.35
C ILE A 102 -4.32 13.83 -27.29
N VAL A 103 -4.67 13.33 -26.10
CA VAL A 103 -5.40 14.12 -25.09
C VAL A 103 -4.55 15.30 -24.58
N LEU A 104 -3.30 15.04 -24.15
CA LEU A 104 -2.44 16.06 -23.55
C LEU A 104 -1.71 16.93 -24.58
N ARG A 105 -1.08 16.34 -25.59
CA ARG A 105 -0.21 17.07 -26.53
C ARG A 105 -0.94 17.69 -27.72
N ARG A 106 -2.08 17.15 -28.15
CA ARG A 106 -2.91 17.73 -29.23
C ARG A 106 -4.13 18.46 -28.65
N ALA A 107 -5.08 17.74 -28.05
CA ALA A 107 -6.39 18.28 -27.66
C ALA A 107 -6.31 19.35 -26.56
N LYS A 108 -5.66 19.06 -25.43
CA LYS A 108 -5.55 20.00 -24.29
C LYS A 108 -4.91 21.34 -24.69
N ARG A 109 -3.90 21.32 -25.56
CA ARG A 109 -3.20 22.53 -26.06
C ARG A 109 -4.06 23.40 -26.98
N ARG A 110 -5.15 22.85 -27.50
CA ARG A 110 -6.09 23.53 -28.40
C ARG A 110 -7.36 24.00 -27.68
N LEU A 111 -7.54 23.70 -26.39
CA LEU A 111 -8.77 24.05 -25.66
C LEU A 111 -9.10 25.54 -25.69
N THR A 112 -8.09 26.40 -25.64
CA THR A 112 -8.23 27.87 -25.65
C THR A 112 -8.16 28.48 -27.05
N ARG A 113 -8.00 27.68 -28.10
CA ARG A 113 -7.98 28.19 -29.48
C ARG A 113 -9.41 28.40 -29.96
N GLU A 114 -9.63 29.51 -30.65
CA GLU A 114 -10.85 29.75 -31.40
C GLU A 114 -10.72 29.05 -32.76
N GLU A 115 -11.34 27.88 -32.87
CA GLU A 115 -11.36 27.08 -34.10
C GLU A 115 -12.73 26.44 -34.28
N THR A 116 -13.17 26.33 -35.54
CA THR A 116 -14.41 25.63 -35.88
C THR A 116 -14.15 24.13 -35.89
N LEU A 117 -14.74 23.42 -34.94
CA LEU A 117 -14.67 21.96 -34.83
C LEU A 117 -15.84 21.30 -35.57
N GLU A 118 -15.61 20.11 -36.13
CA GLU A 118 -16.69 19.24 -36.61
C GLU A 118 -17.66 18.93 -35.44
N PRO A 119 -18.99 18.85 -35.67
CA PRO A 119 -19.95 18.54 -34.61
C PRO A 119 -19.64 17.23 -33.89
N PHE A 120 -19.77 17.22 -32.56
CA PHE A 120 -19.45 16.05 -31.74
C PHE A 120 -20.17 14.78 -32.19
N GLU A 121 -21.46 14.86 -32.51
CA GLU A 121 -22.25 13.68 -32.93
C GLU A 121 -21.70 13.05 -34.23
N SER A 122 -21.25 13.87 -35.18
CA SER A 122 -20.62 13.39 -36.43
C SER A 122 -19.31 12.67 -36.13
N LEU A 123 -18.46 13.28 -35.30
CA LEU A 123 -17.18 12.72 -34.88
C LEU A 123 -17.35 11.44 -34.07
N ASN A 124 -18.32 11.39 -33.15
CA ASN A 124 -18.60 10.25 -32.30
C ASN A 124 -19.19 9.08 -33.10
N ALA A 125 -20.09 9.35 -34.06
CA ALA A 125 -20.60 8.34 -34.98
C ALA A 125 -19.48 7.80 -35.90
N TRP A 126 -18.65 8.69 -36.46
CA TRP A 126 -17.47 8.30 -37.22
C TRP A 126 -16.53 7.41 -36.41
N LEU A 127 -16.22 7.81 -35.17
CA LEU A 127 -15.33 7.06 -34.29
C LEU A 127 -15.91 5.67 -34.01
N ASN A 128 -17.18 5.57 -33.63
CA ASN A 128 -17.81 4.28 -33.37
C ASN A 128 -17.78 3.37 -34.62
N ASN A 129 -17.89 3.91 -35.83
CA ASN A 129 -17.77 3.14 -37.07
C ASN A 129 -16.33 2.69 -37.39
N GLN A 130 -15.31 3.24 -36.71
CA GLN A 130 -13.91 2.80 -36.85
C GLN A 130 -13.51 1.76 -35.79
N LEU A 131 -14.34 1.56 -34.76
CA LEU A 131 -14.05 0.62 -33.67
C LEU A 131 -14.70 -0.73 -33.97
N ASP A 132 -13.99 -1.80 -33.62
CA ASP A 132 -14.61 -3.11 -33.52
C ASP A 132 -15.58 -3.13 -32.31
N GLU A 133 -16.55 -4.05 -32.30
CA GLU A 133 -17.43 -4.29 -31.15
C GLU A 133 -16.64 -4.89 -29.98
N SER A 134 -15.87 -4.05 -29.27
CA SER A 134 -15.15 -4.40 -28.05
C SER A 134 -15.96 -3.99 -26.82
N GLY A 135 -15.79 -4.73 -25.71
CA GLY A 135 -16.37 -4.36 -24.41
C GLY A 135 -15.65 -3.19 -23.73
N ASP A 136 -14.43 -2.85 -24.16
CA ASP A 136 -13.60 -1.79 -23.58
C ASP A 136 -13.36 -0.67 -24.60
N LYS A 137 -14.26 0.30 -24.60
CA LYS A 137 -14.23 1.42 -25.54
C LYS A 137 -13.02 2.33 -25.34
N GLU A 138 -12.53 2.50 -24.11
CA GLU A 138 -11.34 3.32 -23.85
C GLU A 138 -10.13 2.71 -24.55
N LEU A 139 -9.94 1.40 -24.36
CA LEU A 139 -8.84 0.69 -24.98
C LEU A 139 -8.94 0.69 -26.51
N ALA A 140 -10.12 0.38 -27.08
CA ALA A 140 -10.29 0.33 -28.53
C ALA A 140 -10.01 1.69 -29.20
N VAL A 141 -10.47 2.79 -28.61
CA VAL A 141 -10.13 4.15 -29.10
C VAL A 141 -8.64 4.41 -29.00
N SER A 142 -8.00 3.93 -27.93
CA SER A 142 -6.58 4.13 -27.70
C SER A 142 -5.70 3.33 -28.67
N GLU A 143 -6.05 2.07 -28.96
CA GLU A 143 -5.38 1.24 -29.96
C GLU A 143 -5.52 1.82 -31.37
N LEU A 144 -6.72 2.32 -31.71
CA LEU A 144 -6.95 3.05 -32.96
C LEU A 144 -6.06 4.29 -33.05
N ALA A 145 -5.94 5.04 -31.95
CA ALA A 145 -5.10 6.22 -31.89
C ALA A 145 -3.61 5.87 -32.09
N VAL A 146 -3.12 4.80 -31.47
CA VAL A 146 -1.74 4.32 -31.65
C VAL A 146 -1.49 3.96 -33.11
N ARG A 147 -2.38 3.18 -33.74
CA ARG A 147 -2.29 2.83 -35.17
C ARG A 147 -2.17 4.07 -36.06
N TYR A 148 -2.95 5.11 -35.76
CA TYR A 148 -2.88 6.36 -36.52
C TYR A 148 -1.60 7.16 -36.22
N LEU A 149 -1.08 7.10 -35.00
CA LEU A 149 0.16 7.77 -34.61
C LEU A 149 1.41 7.11 -35.19
N ASP A 150 1.37 5.81 -35.48
CA ASP A 150 2.47 5.05 -36.08
C ASP A 150 2.70 5.41 -37.56
N ASP A 151 1.62 5.73 -38.29
CA ASP A 151 1.67 6.21 -39.69
C ASP A 151 0.90 7.53 -39.85
N LYS A 152 1.51 8.61 -39.33
CA LYS A 152 0.87 9.93 -39.31
C LYS A 152 0.56 10.46 -40.70
N GLU A 153 1.42 10.17 -41.67
CA GLU A 153 1.25 10.67 -43.04
C GLU A 153 0.01 10.04 -43.70
N ALA A 154 -0.19 8.72 -43.52
CA ALA A 154 -1.37 8.04 -44.04
C ALA A 154 -2.67 8.42 -43.29
N TYR A 155 -2.58 8.74 -42.00
CA TYR A 155 -3.76 8.93 -41.13
C TYR A 155 -4.00 10.36 -40.63
N GLU A 156 -3.33 11.39 -41.17
CA GLU A 156 -3.41 12.75 -40.63
C GLU A 156 -4.86 13.27 -40.52
N ALA A 157 -5.70 13.06 -41.54
CA ALA A 157 -7.10 13.47 -41.50
C ALA A 157 -7.90 12.74 -40.39
N LYS A 158 -7.60 11.46 -40.14
CA LYS A 158 -8.25 10.68 -39.08
C LYS A 158 -7.74 11.07 -37.69
N LEU A 159 -6.43 11.34 -37.55
CA LEU A 159 -5.84 11.90 -36.33
C LEU A 159 -6.46 13.24 -35.96
N GLU A 160 -6.73 14.08 -36.97
CA GLU A 160 -7.37 15.36 -36.75
C GLU A 160 -8.80 15.19 -36.26
N LYS A 161 -9.62 14.34 -36.88
CA LYS A 161 -10.96 14.00 -36.37
C LYS A 161 -10.93 13.49 -34.94
N LEU A 162 -10.03 12.56 -34.63
CA LEU A 162 -9.88 12.03 -33.27
C LEU A 162 -9.44 13.11 -32.28
N THR A 163 -8.58 14.05 -32.70
CA THR A 163 -8.18 15.19 -31.88
C THR A 163 -9.36 16.10 -31.58
N GLN A 164 -10.18 16.44 -32.58
CA GLN A 164 -11.37 17.28 -32.39
C GLN A 164 -12.40 16.58 -31.49
N TRP A 165 -12.58 15.27 -31.63
CA TRP A 165 -13.42 14.48 -30.73
C TRP A 165 -12.92 14.58 -29.28
N ALA A 166 -11.62 14.43 -29.06
CA ALA A 166 -11.03 14.57 -27.72
C ALA A 166 -11.13 16.00 -27.16
N ILE A 167 -11.13 17.04 -28.01
CA ILE A 167 -11.36 18.43 -27.58
C ILE A 167 -12.79 18.59 -27.04
N HIS A 168 -13.80 18.08 -27.74
CA HIS A 168 -15.20 18.10 -27.26
C HIS A 168 -15.34 17.36 -25.93
N CYS A 169 -14.75 16.17 -25.80
CA CYS A 169 -14.76 15.42 -24.54
C CYS A 169 -14.13 16.19 -23.36
N LEU A 170 -13.10 17.00 -23.62
CA LEU A 170 -12.45 17.84 -22.60
C LEU A 170 -13.23 19.14 -22.28
N LYS A 171 -14.06 19.65 -23.19
CA LYS A 171 -14.80 20.91 -23.02
C LYS A 171 -16.16 20.70 -22.37
N ASP A 172 -17.03 19.94 -23.01
CA ASP A 172 -18.47 19.90 -22.72
C ASP A 172 -19.10 18.51 -22.83
N HIS A 173 -18.42 17.53 -23.41
CA HIS A 173 -18.90 16.15 -23.59
C HIS A 173 -18.22 15.12 -22.66
N SER A 174 -17.76 15.55 -21.48
CA SER A 174 -17.01 14.71 -20.52
C SER A 174 -17.75 13.46 -20.05
N LYS A 175 -19.09 13.44 -20.13
CA LYS A 175 -19.92 12.27 -19.80
C LYS A 175 -19.61 11.04 -20.66
N HIS A 176 -19.17 11.23 -21.92
CA HIS A 176 -18.86 10.12 -22.85
C HIS A 176 -17.55 9.40 -22.52
N VAL A 177 -16.69 10.05 -21.75
CA VAL A 177 -15.38 9.53 -21.30
C VAL A 177 -15.34 9.45 -19.77
N SER A 178 -16.51 9.42 -19.13
CA SER A 178 -16.61 9.30 -17.68
C SER A 178 -15.99 7.98 -17.22
N GLY A 179 -15.00 8.06 -16.33
CA GLY A 179 -14.25 6.90 -15.85
C GLY A 179 -13.00 6.56 -16.67
N TRP A 180 -12.76 7.20 -17.83
CA TRP A 180 -11.58 6.96 -18.64
C TRP A 180 -10.34 7.61 -18.00
N VAL A 181 -9.31 6.82 -17.74
CA VAL A 181 -8.06 7.31 -17.14
C VAL A 181 -7.29 8.23 -18.11
N SER A 182 -7.51 8.05 -19.42
CA SER A 182 -6.98 8.89 -20.49
C SER A 182 -7.45 10.35 -20.42
N PHE A 183 -8.65 10.60 -19.86
CA PHE A 183 -9.22 11.93 -19.69
C PHE A 183 -9.14 12.46 -18.25
N LYS A 184 -8.65 11.65 -17.30
CA LYS A 184 -8.36 12.11 -15.93
C LYS A 184 -7.03 12.90 -15.91
N LEU A 185 -7.15 14.23 -15.86
CA LEU A 185 -6.00 15.14 -15.86
C LEU A 185 -5.65 15.61 -14.44
N PRO A 186 -4.35 15.76 -14.10
CA PRO A 186 -3.94 16.38 -12.83
C PRO A 186 -4.51 17.79 -12.70
N LYS A 187 -5.14 18.07 -11.55
CA LYS A 187 -5.69 19.39 -11.20
C LYS A 187 -4.61 20.25 -10.57
N ARG A 188 -4.77 21.57 -10.66
CA ARG A 188 -3.91 22.50 -9.92
C ARG A 188 -4.25 22.45 -8.43
N THR A 189 -3.23 22.48 -7.60
CA THR A 189 -3.39 22.50 -6.14
C THR A 189 -3.76 23.90 -5.67
N ASP A 190 -4.88 24.02 -4.97
CA ASP A 190 -5.28 25.22 -4.25
C ASP A 190 -5.28 24.92 -2.74
N TYR A 191 -4.26 25.44 -2.03
CA TYR A 191 -4.11 25.23 -0.58
C TYR A 191 -5.23 25.88 0.25
N ARG A 192 -6.02 26.79 -0.33
CA ARG A 192 -7.22 27.35 0.32
C ARG A 192 -8.48 26.53 0.05
N ARG A 193 -8.42 25.58 -0.89
CA ARG A 193 -9.54 24.74 -1.31
C ARG A 193 -9.07 23.32 -1.67
N LEU A 194 -8.40 22.66 -0.73
CA LEU A 194 -7.90 21.29 -0.91
C LEU A 194 -9.01 20.24 -1.08
N ILE A 195 -10.20 20.53 -0.57
CA ILE A 195 -11.40 19.71 -0.76
C ILE A 195 -12.51 20.57 -1.37
N PRO A 196 -13.34 20.00 -2.26
CA PRO A 196 -14.50 20.69 -2.78
C PRO A 196 -15.53 20.84 -1.66
N ILE A 197 -15.84 22.07 -1.29
CA ILE A 197 -16.83 22.38 -0.26
C ILE A 197 -17.98 23.15 -0.92
N ILE A 198 -19.21 22.76 -0.57
CA ILE A 198 -20.43 23.53 -0.74
C ILE A 198 -20.95 23.95 0.64
N THR A 199 -21.67 25.07 0.70
CA THR A 199 -22.34 25.52 1.93
C THR A 199 -23.83 25.33 1.74
N GLU A 200 -24.46 24.53 2.60
CA GLU A 200 -25.89 24.29 2.59
C GLU A 200 -26.42 24.39 4.03
N HIS A 201 -27.50 25.14 4.25
CA HIS A 201 -28.08 25.35 5.59
C HIS A 201 -27.07 25.81 6.67
N GLY A 202 -26.04 26.57 6.29
CA GLY A 202 -24.99 27.05 7.21
C GLY A 202 -23.91 26.02 7.55
N ALA A 203 -23.98 24.80 7.03
CA ALA A 203 -22.98 23.76 7.19
C ALA A 203 -22.11 23.63 5.92
N GLN A 204 -20.82 23.36 6.12
CA GLN A 204 -19.89 23.04 5.03
C GLN A 204 -19.87 21.52 4.81
N GLN A 205 -20.05 21.11 3.56
CA GLN A 205 -20.08 19.69 3.19
C GLN A 205 -19.47 19.46 1.80
N LEU A 206 -19.14 18.21 1.50
CA LEU A 206 -18.78 17.79 0.15
C LEU A 206 -20.02 17.91 -0.78
N PRO A 207 -19.83 18.13 -2.09
CA PRO A 207 -20.91 17.94 -3.06
C PRO A 207 -21.52 16.54 -2.98
N ALA A 208 -22.84 16.42 -3.18
CA ALA A 208 -23.57 15.17 -3.03
C ALA A 208 -23.04 14.05 -3.94
N GLU A 209 -22.56 14.39 -5.14
CA GLU A 209 -21.95 13.46 -6.08
C GLU A 209 -20.62 12.86 -5.60
N GLN A 210 -20.04 13.40 -4.52
CA GLN A 210 -18.80 12.89 -3.90
C GLN A 210 -19.05 12.20 -2.57
N TRP A 211 -20.31 12.11 -2.12
CA TRP A 211 -20.64 11.41 -0.90
C TRP A 211 -20.39 9.92 -1.09
N ARG A 212 -19.83 9.30 -0.05
CA ARG A 212 -19.69 7.85 0.05
C ARG A 212 -20.67 7.38 1.11
N SER A 213 -21.67 6.61 0.69
CA SER A 213 -22.56 5.93 1.62
C SER A 213 -21.76 4.88 2.38
N ARG A 214 -21.86 4.89 3.71
CA ARG A 214 -21.32 3.86 4.58
C ARG A 214 -22.48 3.17 5.27
N ASP A 215 -22.57 1.86 5.10
CA ASP A 215 -23.43 1.01 5.90
C ASP A 215 -22.56 0.01 6.66
N GLY A 216 -22.74 -0.03 7.99
CA GLY A 216 -22.01 -0.94 8.87
C GLY A 216 -20.49 -0.75 8.88
N PHE A 217 -19.81 -1.90 8.86
CA PHE A 217 -18.42 -2.04 9.28
C PHE A 217 -17.54 -2.77 8.25
N ASP A 218 -18.01 -2.91 7.02
CA ASP A 218 -17.19 -3.43 5.91
C ASP A 218 -16.32 -2.35 5.29
N LEU A 219 -15.29 -2.79 4.55
CA LEU A 219 -14.36 -1.90 3.86
C LEU A 219 -15.11 -0.97 2.90
N THR A 220 -14.94 0.34 3.07
CA THR A 220 -15.65 1.36 2.27
C THR A 220 -14.84 1.91 1.10
N ASP A 221 -13.59 1.50 0.97
CA ASP A 221 -12.65 1.96 -0.06
C ASP A 221 -11.74 0.81 -0.49
N SER A 222 -11.99 0.26 -1.68
CA SER A 222 -11.18 -0.82 -2.26
C SER A 222 -9.87 -0.32 -2.88
N GLY A 223 -9.64 0.99 -2.95
CA GLY A 223 -8.52 1.62 -3.62
C GLY A 223 -8.72 1.77 -5.13
N MET A 224 -7.67 2.21 -5.82
CA MET A 224 -7.64 2.27 -7.27
C MET A 224 -7.62 0.87 -7.88
N ASN A 225 -8.29 0.72 -9.02
CA ASN A 225 -8.14 -0.49 -9.84
C ASN A 225 -6.80 -0.47 -10.58
N GLU A 226 -6.47 -1.57 -11.26
CA GLU A 226 -5.19 -1.75 -11.94
C GLU A 226 -4.89 -0.64 -12.96
N ARG A 227 -5.84 -0.35 -13.86
CA ARG A 227 -5.71 0.70 -14.87
C ARG A 227 -5.49 2.08 -14.25
N GLN A 228 -6.17 2.38 -13.15
CA GLN A 228 -6.02 3.65 -12.44
C GLN A 228 -4.64 3.76 -11.80
N VAL A 229 -4.12 2.69 -11.20
CA VAL A 229 -2.75 2.66 -10.65
C VAL A 229 -1.71 2.79 -11.76
N GLN A 230 -1.88 2.06 -12.87
CA GLN A 230 -0.99 2.17 -14.03
C GLN A 230 -0.99 3.60 -14.62
N ALA A 231 -2.12 4.31 -14.55
CA ALA A 231 -2.18 5.73 -14.93
C ALA A 231 -1.36 6.64 -14.00
N GLU A 232 -1.28 6.35 -12.70
CA GLU A 232 -0.41 7.06 -11.74
C GLU A 232 1.07 6.73 -11.99
N ILE A 233 1.38 5.46 -12.29
CA ILE A 233 2.73 5.01 -12.66
C ILE A 233 3.20 5.69 -13.96
N ASP A 234 2.35 5.77 -15.00
CA ASP A 234 2.70 6.47 -16.23
C ASP A 234 2.83 7.99 -16.05
N TYR A 235 2.07 8.56 -15.12
CA TYR A 235 2.17 9.97 -14.75
C TYR A 235 3.47 10.30 -13.99
N CYS A 236 4.02 9.34 -13.25
CA CYS A 236 5.31 9.45 -12.60
C CYS A 236 6.44 9.64 -13.63
N VAL A 237 7.36 10.58 -13.38
CA VAL A 237 8.50 10.84 -14.28
C VAL A 237 9.75 10.02 -13.95
N LEU A 238 9.64 9.12 -12.96
CA LEU A 238 10.69 8.17 -12.56
C LEU A 238 12.03 8.84 -12.19
N CYS A 239 12.05 9.64 -11.13
CA CYS A 239 13.12 10.59 -10.83
C CYS A 239 14.46 10.02 -10.30
N HIS A 240 14.62 8.70 -10.14
CA HIS A 240 15.85 8.09 -9.62
C HIS A 240 17.08 8.34 -10.53
N ASP A 241 16.89 8.45 -11.84
CA ASP A 241 17.97 8.58 -12.83
C ASP A 241 18.65 9.96 -12.86
N HIS A 242 18.08 10.97 -12.17
CA HIS A 242 18.60 12.33 -12.09
C HIS A 242 18.58 12.94 -10.67
N ASP A 243 18.49 12.08 -9.63
CA ASP A 243 18.50 12.47 -8.21
C ASP A 243 17.41 13.52 -7.92
N GLY A 244 16.21 13.28 -8.45
CA GLY A 244 15.01 14.10 -8.28
C GLY A 244 13.90 13.39 -7.50
N ASP A 245 14.22 12.25 -6.90
CA ASP A 245 13.36 11.33 -6.15
C ASP A 245 12.96 11.88 -4.77
N PHE A 246 12.50 13.13 -4.74
CA PHE A 246 12.07 13.82 -3.52
C PHE A 246 10.89 13.14 -2.80
N CYS A 247 10.10 12.35 -3.52
CA CYS A 247 9.08 11.50 -2.89
C CYS A 247 9.68 10.45 -1.94
N SER A 248 10.92 10.02 -2.17
CA SER A 248 11.70 9.19 -1.28
C SER A 248 12.47 10.06 -0.28
N LYS A 249 13.38 10.91 -0.78
CA LYS A 249 14.41 11.62 0.03
C LYS A 249 13.99 12.96 0.64
N GLY A 250 12.79 13.45 0.34
CA GLY A 250 12.32 14.79 0.69
C GLY A 250 12.68 15.88 -0.31
N PHE A 251 11.96 17.00 -0.24
CA PHE A 251 12.12 18.13 -1.15
C PHE A 251 13.08 19.17 -0.55
N PRO A 252 14.33 19.28 -1.03
CA PRO A 252 15.34 20.14 -0.42
C PRO A 252 15.03 21.63 -0.60
N GLU A 253 15.38 22.45 0.38
CA GLU A 253 15.34 23.92 0.24
C GLU A 253 16.19 24.34 -0.98
N LYS A 254 17.42 23.82 -1.02
CA LYS A 254 18.38 23.99 -2.12
C LYS A 254 19.10 22.66 -2.40
N LYS A 255 19.13 22.25 -3.69
CA LYS A 255 19.78 21.01 -4.11
C LYS A 255 21.30 21.10 -3.86
N GLY A 256 21.87 20.09 -3.20
CA GLY A 256 23.29 20.03 -2.85
C GLY A 256 23.66 20.65 -1.49
N GLU A 257 22.71 21.23 -0.75
CA GLU A 257 22.93 21.89 0.55
C GLU A 257 21.97 21.29 1.61
N PRO A 258 22.20 20.04 2.06
CA PRO A 258 21.30 19.33 2.97
C PRO A 258 21.17 19.99 4.35
N GLU A 259 22.15 20.78 4.78
CA GLU A 259 22.14 21.54 6.04
C GLU A 259 21.03 22.60 6.11
N LEU A 260 20.50 23.03 4.96
CA LEU A 260 19.36 23.95 4.89
C LEU A 260 18.01 23.25 5.10
N GLY A 261 18.00 21.92 5.14
CA GLY A 261 16.81 21.11 5.36
C GLY A 261 15.84 21.07 4.18
N PHE A 262 14.58 20.77 4.48
CA PHE A 262 13.52 20.59 3.50
C PHE A 262 12.61 21.80 3.40
N ARG A 263 12.04 22.00 2.21
CA ARG A 263 11.02 23.01 1.97
C ARG A 263 9.80 22.75 2.84
N LYS A 264 9.07 23.83 3.11
CA LYS A 264 7.72 23.77 3.66
C LYS A 264 6.70 24.19 2.61
N ASN A 265 5.53 23.56 2.65
CA ASN A 265 4.41 23.96 1.81
C ASN A 265 3.64 25.16 2.43
N PRO A 266 2.65 25.75 1.73
CA PRO A 266 1.87 26.89 2.24
C PRO A 266 1.06 26.64 3.52
N LEU A 267 0.97 25.39 4.00
CA LEU A 267 0.34 25.01 5.27
C LEU A 267 1.39 24.74 6.37
N ASP A 268 2.64 25.14 6.17
CA ASP A 268 3.79 24.91 7.06
C ASP A 268 4.18 23.44 7.27
N ASN A 269 3.70 22.53 6.40
CA ASN A 269 4.14 21.13 6.43
C ASN A 269 5.50 20.99 5.76
N THR A 270 6.47 20.42 6.48
CA THR A 270 7.79 20.05 5.95
C THR A 270 7.67 18.91 4.93
N LEU A 271 8.36 19.04 3.80
CA LEU A 271 8.31 18.09 2.69
C LEU A 271 9.40 17.03 2.83
N THR A 272 9.25 16.11 3.78
CA THR A 272 10.29 15.14 4.17
C THR A 272 10.43 13.93 3.24
N GLY A 273 9.44 13.63 2.40
CA GLY A 273 9.43 12.39 1.61
C GLY A 273 9.03 11.18 2.44
N CYS A 274 9.31 9.97 1.93
CA CYS A 274 9.02 8.73 2.62
C CYS A 274 9.90 8.61 3.87
N PRO A 275 9.33 8.41 5.08
CA PRO A 275 10.13 8.25 6.29
C PRO A 275 11.07 7.03 6.29
N LEU A 276 10.90 6.11 5.34
CA LEU A 276 11.72 4.91 5.17
C LEU A 276 12.72 5.04 4.02
N ASP A 277 12.78 6.19 3.33
CA ASP A 277 13.58 6.37 2.12
C ASP A 277 13.32 5.29 1.05
N GLU A 278 12.05 4.85 0.95
CA GLU A 278 11.63 3.77 0.07
C GLU A 278 11.95 4.08 -1.40
N LYS A 279 12.32 3.04 -2.16
CA LYS A 279 12.73 3.12 -3.58
C LYS A 279 11.54 3.23 -4.53
N ILE A 280 10.79 4.31 -4.35
CA ILE A 280 9.52 4.59 -5.03
C ILE A 280 9.68 4.64 -6.55
N SER A 281 10.75 5.26 -7.03
CA SER A 281 10.92 5.40 -8.47
C SER A 281 11.35 4.09 -9.13
N GLU A 282 12.10 3.27 -8.43
CA GLU A 282 12.58 1.96 -8.86
C GLU A 282 11.41 0.97 -8.87
N MET A 283 10.61 0.90 -7.80
CA MET A 283 9.40 0.06 -7.77
C MET A 283 8.42 0.44 -8.89
N ASN A 284 8.24 1.74 -9.15
CA ASN A 284 7.37 2.21 -10.23
C ASN A 284 7.92 1.84 -11.61
N THR A 285 9.25 1.85 -11.80
CA THR A 285 9.89 1.40 -13.04
C THR A 285 9.57 -0.06 -13.32
N LEU A 286 9.73 -0.92 -12.31
CA LEU A 286 9.48 -2.36 -12.41
C LEU A 286 7.98 -2.65 -12.60
N GLN A 287 7.10 -1.95 -11.87
CA GLN A 287 5.65 -2.13 -12.02
C GLN A 287 5.14 -1.65 -13.38
N LYS A 288 5.79 -0.64 -13.98
CA LYS A 288 5.51 -0.19 -15.36
C LYS A 288 5.83 -1.25 -16.41
N GLU A 289 6.77 -2.15 -16.10
CA GLU A 289 7.15 -3.30 -16.94
C GLU A 289 6.27 -4.54 -16.67
N GLY A 290 5.36 -4.45 -15.70
CA GLY A 290 4.49 -5.54 -15.27
C GLY A 290 5.17 -6.59 -14.38
N LEU A 291 6.28 -6.23 -13.73
CA LEU A 291 7.08 -7.11 -12.87
C LEU A 291 6.71 -6.90 -11.40
N SER A 292 5.55 -7.43 -11.01
CA SER A 292 4.95 -7.17 -9.69
C SER A 292 5.76 -7.73 -8.52
N ILE A 293 6.40 -8.90 -8.70
CA ILE A 293 7.23 -9.51 -7.64
C ILE A 293 8.52 -8.70 -7.47
N ALA A 294 9.15 -8.26 -8.57
CA ALA A 294 10.30 -7.38 -8.57
C ALA A 294 10.00 -6.03 -7.90
N ALA A 295 8.84 -5.44 -8.21
CA ALA A 295 8.38 -4.21 -7.59
C ALA A 295 8.16 -4.38 -6.08
N LEU A 296 7.51 -5.48 -5.64
CA LEU A 296 7.34 -5.78 -4.22
C LEU A 296 8.69 -6.02 -3.51
N ALA A 297 9.59 -6.79 -4.12
CA ALA A 297 10.92 -7.02 -3.57
C ALA A 297 11.70 -5.71 -3.40
N THR A 298 11.48 -4.74 -4.30
CA THR A 298 12.06 -3.40 -4.21
C THR A 298 11.47 -2.57 -3.07
N ILE A 299 10.15 -2.58 -2.88
CA ILE A 299 9.48 -1.99 -1.69
C ILE A 299 10.09 -2.57 -0.41
N MET A 300 10.21 -3.90 -0.36
CA MET A 300 10.66 -4.64 0.81
C MET A 300 12.17 -4.52 1.08
N ILE A 301 12.93 -3.74 0.29
CA ILE A 301 14.30 -3.37 0.67
C ILE A 301 14.28 -2.51 1.93
N ASP A 302 13.37 -1.53 1.95
CA ASP A 302 13.26 -0.52 3.00
C ASP A 302 12.02 -0.78 3.89
N ASN A 303 10.97 -1.40 3.35
CA ASN A 303 9.71 -1.63 4.06
C ASN A 303 9.17 -3.08 3.92
N PRO A 304 9.77 -4.07 4.60
CA PRO A 304 9.26 -5.45 4.64
C PRO A 304 7.86 -5.56 5.25
N MET A 305 7.43 -4.55 6.02
CA MET A 305 6.12 -4.46 6.64
C MET A 305 5.15 -3.60 5.81
N CYS A 306 5.36 -3.51 4.49
CA CYS A 306 4.47 -2.78 3.57
C CYS A 306 2.98 -3.17 3.62
N PRO A 307 2.55 -4.36 4.11
CA PRO A 307 1.13 -4.59 4.35
C PRO A 307 0.51 -3.59 5.34
N ALA A 308 1.32 -2.96 6.21
CA ALA A 308 0.89 -1.97 7.20
C ALA A 308 1.04 -0.50 6.76
N THR A 309 1.36 -0.24 5.49
CA THR A 309 1.55 1.11 4.92
C THR A 309 0.73 1.30 3.63
N GLY A 310 1.06 2.29 2.81
CA GLY A 310 0.35 2.60 1.57
C GLY A 310 -1.01 3.28 1.75
N HIS A 311 -1.94 2.98 0.83
CA HIS A 311 -3.23 3.65 0.69
C HIS A 311 -4.00 3.70 2.01
N ARG A 312 -4.46 4.89 2.36
CA ARG A 312 -5.14 5.23 3.61
C ARG A 312 -4.27 5.13 4.86
N ILE A 313 -2.98 4.82 4.79
CA ILE A 313 -2.09 4.84 5.95
C ILE A 313 -1.10 6.02 5.91
N CYS A 314 -0.28 6.10 4.87
CA CYS A 314 0.76 7.12 4.74
C CYS A 314 0.53 8.00 3.50
N ASN A 315 1.13 9.19 3.45
CA ASN A 315 1.08 10.08 2.28
C ASN A 315 2.23 11.10 2.19
N ASP A 316 3.33 10.94 2.94
CA ASP A 316 4.42 11.93 2.94
C ASP A 316 5.20 11.96 1.62
N CYS A 317 5.31 10.81 0.96
CA CYS A 317 5.83 10.68 -0.41
C CYS A 317 5.08 11.57 -1.42
N MET A 318 3.76 11.66 -1.30
CA MET A 318 2.93 12.53 -2.16
C MET A 318 3.21 14.01 -1.90
N LYS A 319 3.39 14.40 -0.63
CA LYS A 319 3.65 15.79 -0.26
C LYS A 319 4.96 16.30 -0.86
N ALA A 320 5.99 15.46 -0.89
CA ALA A 320 7.31 15.82 -1.40
C ALA A 320 7.52 15.53 -2.90
N CYS A 321 6.54 14.95 -3.59
CA CYS A 321 6.60 14.71 -5.03
C CYS A 321 7.00 15.98 -5.81
N ILE A 322 7.78 15.86 -6.90
CA ILE A 322 8.20 17.04 -7.69
C ILE A 322 7.03 17.91 -8.19
N TYR A 323 5.83 17.33 -8.32
CA TYR A 323 4.60 18.01 -8.70
C TYR A 323 4.01 18.84 -7.55
N GLN A 324 4.62 20.00 -7.27
CA GLN A 324 4.23 20.88 -6.15
C GLN A 324 3.07 21.84 -6.45
N LYS A 325 2.64 21.95 -7.72
CA LYS A 325 1.60 22.90 -8.17
C LYS A 325 0.35 22.22 -8.74
N GLN A 326 0.32 20.90 -8.69
CA GLN A 326 -0.76 20.07 -9.21
C GLN A 326 -0.86 18.78 -8.40
N ASP A 327 -1.85 17.95 -8.70
CA ASP A 327 -1.99 16.65 -8.06
C ASP A 327 -0.67 15.86 -8.15
N PRO A 328 -0.10 15.40 -7.01
CA PRO A 328 1.08 14.56 -7.01
C PRO A 328 0.74 13.15 -7.50
N VAL A 329 1.76 12.34 -7.76
CA VAL A 329 1.59 10.90 -7.99
C VAL A 329 1.04 10.25 -6.72
N ASP A 330 -0.01 9.44 -6.82
CA ASP A 330 -0.59 8.71 -5.69
C ASP A 330 0.22 7.44 -5.35
N VAL A 331 1.44 7.65 -4.84
CA VAL A 331 2.37 6.58 -4.45
C VAL A 331 1.76 5.57 -3.46
N PRO A 332 1.00 5.96 -2.43
CA PRO A 332 0.37 5.00 -1.52
C PRO A 332 -0.58 4.01 -2.22
N GLN A 333 -1.32 4.44 -3.24
CA GLN A 333 -2.14 3.54 -4.06
C GLN A 333 -1.29 2.57 -4.87
N ILE A 334 -0.16 3.03 -5.41
CA ILE A 334 0.77 2.19 -6.17
C ILE A 334 1.36 1.11 -5.26
N GLU A 335 1.92 1.48 -4.11
CA GLU A 335 2.50 0.56 -3.12
C GLU A 335 1.50 -0.53 -2.70
N THR A 336 0.29 -0.12 -2.29
CA THR A 336 -0.76 -1.08 -1.90
C THR A 336 -1.20 -1.97 -3.05
N ARG A 337 -1.24 -1.46 -4.29
CA ARG A 337 -1.62 -2.29 -5.44
C ARG A 337 -0.54 -3.30 -5.80
N ILE A 338 0.74 -2.94 -5.75
CA ILE A 338 1.85 -3.89 -5.97
C ILE A 338 1.74 -5.05 -4.98
N LEU A 339 1.47 -4.77 -3.70
CA LEU A 339 1.22 -5.84 -2.73
C LEU A 339 0.02 -6.71 -3.12
N LYS A 340 -1.12 -6.09 -3.49
CA LYS A 340 -2.31 -6.83 -3.94
C LYS A 340 -2.06 -7.67 -5.20
N ASP A 341 -1.24 -7.18 -6.12
CA ASP A 341 -0.84 -7.89 -7.35
C ASP A 341 -0.13 -9.19 -7.01
N VAL A 342 0.88 -9.12 -6.14
CA VAL A 342 1.59 -10.32 -5.70
C VAL A 342 0.69 -11.25 -4.90
N LEU A 343 -0.14 -10.73 -3.99
CA LEU A 343 -1.08 -11.55 -3.22
C LEU A 343 -2.16 -12.24 -4.09
N SER A 344 -2.44 -11.71 -5.28
CA SER A 344 -3.37 -12.32 -6.24
C SER A 344 -2.75 -13.46 -7.05
N LEU A 345 -1.42 -13.57 -7.08
CA LEU A 345 -0.73 -14.70 -7.69
C LEU A 345 -0.93 -15.97 -6.85
N PRO A 346 -0.88 -17.17 -7.46
CA PRO A 346 -0.74 -18.41 -6.70
C PRO A 346 0.50 -18.33 -5.80
N TYR A 347 0.34 -18.75 -4.56
CA TYR A 347 1.34 -18.65 -3.50
C TYR A 347 1.82 -17.23 -3.18
N GLY A 348 1.04 -16.20 -3.49
CA GLY A 348 1.38 -14.79 -3.20
C GLY A 348 1.71 -14.52 -1.71
N VAL A 349 1.05 -15.23 -0.80
CA VAL A 349 1.36 -15.18 0.64
C VAL A 349 2.76 -15.73 0.94
N GLU A 350 3.15 -16.81 0.27
CA GLU A 350 4.46 -17.45 0.42
C GLU A 350 5.56 -16.67 -0.30
N ILE A 351 5.25 -15.97 -1.40
CA ILE A 351 6.18 -15.03 -2.03
C ILE A 351 6.49 -13.86 -1.08
N TYR A 352 5.46 -13.26 -0.48
CA TYR A 352 5.65 -12.23 0.54
C TYR A 352 6.47 -12.76 1.72
N ASP A 353 6.09 -13.90 2.31
CA ASP A 353 6.81 -14.49 3.44
C ASP A 353 8.27 -14.80 3.09
N LEU A 354 8.53 -15.35 1.90
CA LEU A 354 9.87 -15.61 1.41
C LEU A 354 10.69 -14.32 1.35
N LEU A 355 10.14 -13.25 0.78
CA LEU A 355 10.81 -11.95 0.68
C LEU A 355 11.10 -11.32 2.05
N THR A 356 10.32 -11.66 3.09
CA THR A 356 10.68 -11.26 4.46
C THR A 356 11.95 -11.98 4.95
N ARG A 357 12.18 -13.22 4.53
CA ARG A 357 13.29 -14.09 4.97
C ARG A 357 14.52 -14.02 4.10
N TRP A 358 14.32 -13.75 2.81
CA TRP A 358 15.32 -13.70 1.78
C TRP A 358 14.90 -12.68 0.71
N ASN A 359 15.61 -11.55 0.67
CA ASN A 359 15.46 -10.55 -0.38
C ASN A 359 16.85 -10.22 -0.92
N PRO A 360 17.25 -10.78 -2.08
CA PRO A 360 18.61 -10.66 -2.54
C PRO A 360 19.00 -9.25 -3.01
N LEU A 361 18.03 -8.34 -3.13
CA LEU A 361 18.24 -6.93 -3.51
C LEU A 361 18.80 -6.08 -2.37
N ARG A 362 18.75 -6.55 -1.12
CA ARG A 362 19.29 -5.84 0.03
C ARG A 362 20.80 -6.01 0.11
N SER A 363 21.51 -4.97 0.55
CA SER A 363 22.94 -5.08 0.90
C SER A 363 23.14 -5.75 2.25
N GLU A 364 22.27 -5.45 3.21
CA GLU A 364 22.25 -6.02 4.55
C GLU A 364 20.94 -6.78 4.77
N GLN A 365 20.96 -7.82 5.62
CA GLN A 365 19.77 -8.65 5.88
C GLN A 365 19.10 -9.21 4.61
N PHE A 366 19.88 -9.51 3.58
CA PHE A 366 19.38 -10.17 2.37
C PHE A 366 18.99 -11.63 2.59
N VAL A 367 19.49 -12.24 3.67
CA VAL A 367 19.13 -13.59 4.14
C VAL A 367 19.11 -13.60 5.67
N GLU A 368 18.18 -14.34 6.27
CA GLU A 368 18.12 -14.55 7.72
C GLU A 368 19.40 -15.21 8.26
N LYS A 369 20.02 -14.59 9.28
CA LYS A 369 21.24 -15.10 9.92
C LYS A 369 20.93 -16.27 10.87
N PRO A 370 21.89 -17.19 11.11
CA PRO A 370 21.75 -18.22 12.13
C PRO A 370 21.52 -17.63 13.53
N TYR A 371 20.83 -18.39 14.39
CA TYR A 371 20.60 -17.97 15.77
C TYR A 371 21.92 -17.63 16.48
N ASN A 372 22.02 -16.40 16.98
CA ASN A 372 23.25 -15.84 17.53
C ASN A 372 23.34 -15.95 19.07
N GLY A 373 22.35 -16.60 19.71
CA GLY A 373 22.31 -16.76 21.17
C GLY A 373 21.59 -15.63 21.92
N LYS A 374 21.23 -14.53 21.26
CA LYS A 374 20.60 -13.37 21.89
C LYS A 374 19.08 -13.48 21.96
N LYS A 375 18.52 -13.13 23.11
CA LYS A 375 17.08 -13.12 23.38
C LYS A 375 16.62 -11.69 23.64
N VAL A 376 15.63 -11.24 22.87
CA VAL A 376 15.08 -9.88 22.98
C VAL A 376 13.60 -9.95 23.32
N PHE A 377 13.20 -9.21 24.36
CA PHE A 377 11.80 -9.01 24.70
C PHE A 377 11.30 -7.69 24.09
N ILE A 378 10.13 -7.69 23.47
CA ILE A 378 9.49 -6.50 22.92
C ILE A 378 8.12 -6.32 23.56
N ALA A 379 7.94 -5.20 24.28
CA ALA A 379 6.66 -4.82 24.86
C ALA A 379 5.83 -4.00 23.86
N GLY A 380 4.70 -4.55 23.39
CA GLY A 380 3.80 -3.97 22.41
C GLY A 380 4.05 -4.49 21.00
N MET A 381 3.01 -5.00 20.34
CA MET A 381 3.06 -5.57 18.98
C MET A 381 2.29 -4.73 17.96
N GLY A 382 2.39 -3.41 18.10
CA GLY A 382 2.04 -2.46 17.04
C GLY A 382 3.13 -2.33 15.97
N PRO A 383 3.00 -1.36 15.05
CA PRO A 383 3.95 -1.20 13.94
C PRO A 383 5.41 -1.13 14.34
N ALA A 384 5.75 -0.38 15.40
CA ALA A 384 7.12 -0.33 15.90
C ALA A 384 7.60 -1.71 16.41
N GLY A 385 6.72 -2.45 17.10
CA GLY A 385 7.05 -3.73 17.73
C GLY A 385 7.26 -4.86 16.73
N PHE A 386 6.32 -5.05 15.80
CA PHE A 386 6.44 -6.10 14.78
C PHE A 386 7.55 -5.82 13.76
N SER A 387 7.81 -4.55 13.42
CA SER A 387 8.93 -4.18 12.54
C SER A 387 10.27 -4.43 13.22
N LEU A 388 10.39 -4.11 14.51
CA LEU A 388 11.60 -4.41 15.27
C LEU A 388 11.81 -5.93 15.43
N ALA A 389 10.73 -6.68 15.71
CA ALA A 389 10.76 -8.14 15.78
C ALA A 389 11.33 -8.73 14.49
N TYR A 390 10.81 -8.29 13.34
CA TYR A 390 11.29 -8.66 12.02
C TYR A 390 12.81 -8.47 11.86
N HIS A 391 13.32 -7.25 12.10
CA HIS A 391 14.74 -6.96 11.90
C HIS A 391 15.65 -7.73 12.86
N LEU A 392 15.21 -7.95 14.10
CA LEU A 392 15.97 -8.74 15.07
C LEU A 392 16.01 -10.23 14.68
N LEU A 393 14.91 -10.77 14.17
CA LEU A 393 14.87 -12.15 13.66
C LEU A 393 15.82 -12.30 12.45
N MET A 394 15.86 -11.32 11.54
CA MET A 394 16.82 -11.32 10.43
C MET A 394 18.29 -11.31 10.89
N GLU A 395 18.58 -10.69 12.04
CA GLU A 395 19.91 -10.73 12.67
C GLU A 395 20.21 -12.02 13.45
N GLY A 396 19.28 -12.98 13.47
CA GLY A 396 19.42 -14.25 14.18
C GLY A 396 19.16 -14.13 15.69
N CYS A 397 18.46 -13.10 16.16
CA CYS A 397 18.02 -13.05 17.55
C CYS A 397 16.75 -13.89 17.75
N ALA A 398 16.58 -14.45 18.95
CA ALA A 398 15.28 -14.93 19.40
C ALA A 398 14.48 -13.75 19.95
N VAL A 399 13.22 -13.66 19.54
CA VAL A 399 12.33 -12.54 19.88
C VAL A 399 11.11 -13.06 20.59
N VAL A 400 10.81 -12.47 21.75
CA VAL A 400 9.55 -12.65 22.45
C VAL A 400 8.79 -11.32 22.39
N GLY A 401 7.75 -11.29 21.56
CA GLY A 401 6.79 -10.22 21.54
C GLY A 401 5.76 -10.37 22.67
N SER A 402 5.30 -9.25 23.20
CA SER A 402 4.17 -9.23 24.11
C SER A 402 3.21 -8.11 23.80
N ASP A 403 1.93 -8.29 24.15
CA ASP A 403 0.98 -7.19 24.20
C ASP A 403 0.16 -7.25 25.49
N GLY A 404 -0.28 -6.09 25.96
CA GLY A 404 -1.14 -6.00 27.14
C GLY A 404 -2.59 -6.39 26.85
N LEU A 405 -2.98 -6.36 25.57
CA LEU A 405 -4.29 -6.79 25.09
C LEU A 405 -4.29 -8.26 24.71
N LYS A 406 -5.49 -8.82 24.55
CA LYS A 406 -5.68 -10.19 24.07
C LYS A 406 -5.25 -10.29 22.60
N ILE A 407 -4.58 -11.38 22.24
CA ILE A 407 -4.26 -11.75 20.86
C ILE A 407 -4.86 -13.13 20.60
N GLU A 408 -5.62 -13.27 19.53
CA GLU A 408 -6.20 -14.56 19.15
C GLU A 408 -5.17 -15.42 18.43
N ASP A 409 -5.13 -16.71 18.75
CA ASP A 409 -4.25 -17.66 18.09
C ASP A 409 -4.58 -17.79 16.61
N LEU A 410 -3.54 -17.91 15.79
CA LEU A 410 -3.70 -18.26 14.37
C LEU A 410 -4.07 -19.75 14.23
N PRO A 411 -4.96 -20.09 13.28
CA PRO A 411 -5.17 -21.47 12.87
C PRO A 411 -3.86 -22.18 12.54
N GLN A 412 -3.68 -23.40 13.05
CA GLN A 412 -2.46 -24.19 12.82
C GLN A 412 -2.22 -24.49 11.33
N THR A 413 -3.27 -24.51 10.51
CA THR A 413 -3.17 -24.63 9.06
C THR A 413 -2.39 -23.46 8.45
N TYR A 414 -2.59 -22.24 8.94
CA TYR A 414 -1.84 -21.07 8.44
C TYR A 414 -0.36 -21.14 8.79
N LEU A 415 0.01 -21.84 9.86
CA LEU A 415 1.40 -21.96 10.31
C LEU A 415 2.14 -23.16 9.71
N ASN A 416 1.42 -24.24 9.40
CA ASN A 416 2.02 -25.53 9.04
C ASN A 416 1.80 -25.95 7.57
N THR A 417 1.01 -25.19 6.80
CA THR A 417 0.78 -25.45 5.38
C THR A 417 0.92 -24.19 4.54
N ALA A 418 1.29 -24.37 3.27
CA ALA A 418 1.34 -23.29 2.30
C ALA A 418 -0.06 -22.75 2.02
N ILE A 419 -0.17 -21.43 1.84
CA ILE A 419 -1.41 -20.75 1.48
C ILE A 419 -1.32 -20.40 -0.01
N GLU A 420 -2.08 -21.14 -0.84
CA GLU A 420 -2.06 -20.96 -2.29
C GLU A 420 -2.76 -19.66 -2.71
N HIS A 421 -3.91 -19.34 -2.12
CA HIS A 421 -4.66 -18.13 -2.45
C HIS A 421 -4.86 -17.24 -1.23
N TYR A 422 -4.49 -15.96 -1.35
CA TYR A 422 -4.70 -14.98 -0.29
C TYR A 422 -6.18 -14.85 0.09
N SER A 423 -7.09 -15.02 -0.88
CA SER A 423 -8.54 -14.99 -0.66
C SER A 423 -9.01 -15.97 0.42
N ASP A 424 -8.33 -17.10 0.58
CA ASP A 424 -8.70 -18.17 1.53
C ASP A 424 -8.50 -17.77 2.99
N ILE A 425 -7.73 -16.70 3.22
CA ILE A 425 -7.46 -16.15 4.55
C ILE A 425 -8.01 -14.73 4.73
N THR A 426 -8.78 -14.22 3.76
CA THR A 426 -9.43 -12.91 3.86
C THR A 426 -10.88 -13.04 4.29
N GLU A 427 -11.35 -12.07 5.07
CA GLU A 427 -12.73 -12.01 5.55
C GLU A 427 -13.25 -10.57 5.43
N PRO A 428 -14.56 -10.37 5.18
CA PRO A 428 -15.18 -9.05 5.32
C PRO A 428 -14.91 -8.46 6.71
N LEU A 429 -14.59 -7.16 6.79
CA LEU A 429 -14.19 -6.53 8.05
C LEU A 429 -15.29 -6.58 9.12
N SER A 430 -16.57 -6.61 8.72
CA SER A 430 -17.69 -6.74 9.64
C SER A 430 -17.76 -8.09 10.34
N THR A 431 -17.24 -9.16 9.73
CA THR A 431 -17.27 -10.54 10.25
C THR A 431 -15.92 -11.04 10.74
N ARG A 432 -14.82 -10.54 10.16
CA ARG A 432 -13.42 -10.92 10.46
C ARG A 432 -13.17 -11.00 11.95
N GLN A 433 -12.60 -12.11 12.44
CA GLN A 433 -12.17 -12.19 13.84
C GLN A 433 -11.19 -11.06 14.17
N VAL A 434 -11.38 -10.40 15.32
CA VAL A 434 -10.44 -9.36 15.78
C VAL A 434 -9.26 -10.10 16.40
N LEU A 435 -8.11 -10.06 15.75
CA LEU A 435 -6.95 -10.86 16.14
C LEU A 435 -6.18 -10.22 17.29
N GLY A 436 -6.35 -8.92 17.54
CA GLY A 436 -5.62 -8.19 18.59
C GLY A 436 -4.17 -7.85 18.27
N PHE A 437 -3.53 -8.59 17.35
CA PHE A 437 -2.20 -8.30 16.82
C PHE A 437 -2.19 -7.05 15.92
N GLY A 438 -1.20 -6.16 16.06
CA GLY A 438 -1.00 -4.99 15.20
C GLY A 438 -1.21 -3.64 15.89
N GLY A 439 -1.54 -3.62 17.18
CA GLY A 439 -1.68 -2.37 17.93
C GLY A 439 -2.79 -1.47 17.37
N VAL A 440 -2.52 -0.16 17.28
CA VAL A 440 -3.46 0.84 16.72
C VAL A 440 -3.92 0.48 15.31
N ALA A 441 -3.15 -0.28 14.53
CA ALA A 441 -3.59 -0.74 13.22
C ALA A 441 -4.81 -1.68 13.31
N GLU A 442 -4.89 -2.51 14.35
CA GLU A 442 -6.01 -3.44 14.57
C GLU A 442 -7.19 -2.74 15.28
N TYR A 443 -6.91 -1.99 16.36
CA TYR A 443 -7.95 -1.47 17.25
C TYR A 443 -8.21 0.04 17.19
N GLY A 444 -7.41 0.78 16.41
CA GLY A 444 -7.58 2.23 16.23
C GLY A 444 -8.05 2.60 14.83
N ILE A 445 -7.40 2.06 13.80
CA ILE A 445 -7.77 2.31 12.41
C ILE A 445 -9.11 1.63 12.10
N THR A 446 -9.98 2.37 11.42
CA THR A 446 -11.36 1.98 11.11
C THR A 446 -11.46 1.29 9.74
N VAL A 447 -12.69 1.12 9.25
CA VAL A 447 -13.04 0.45 7.97
C VAL A 447 -12.57 1.17 6.71
N ARG A 448 -11.73 2.19 6.86
CA ARG A 448 -11.03 2.86 5.77
C ARG A 448 -9.77 2.12 5.31
N TRP A 449 -9.36 1.06 6.00
CA TRP A 449 -8.18 0.27 5.67
C TRP A 449 -8.45 -1.23 5.89
N ASP A 450 -7.88 -2.06 5.02
CA ASP A 450 -8.11 -3.51 5.05
C ASP A 450 -7.23 -4.20 6.10
N LYS A 451 -7.84 -4.57 7.23
CA LYS A 451 -7.16 -5.23 8.35
C LYS A 451 -6.76 -6.68 8.05
N ASN A 452 -7.15 -7.24 6.91
CA ASN A 452 -6.63 -8.55 6.49
C ASN A 452 -5.12 -8.51 6.22
N PHE A 453 -4.55 -7.34 5.92
CA PHE A 453 -3.10 -7.19 5.76
C PHE A 453 -2.30 -7.44 7.04
N LEU A 454 -2.86 -7.16 8.23
CA LEU A 454 -2.20 -7.50 9.51
C LEU A 454 -2.02 -9.01 9.69
N LYS A 455 -2.94 -9.80 9.13
CA LYS A 455 -2.88 -11.27 9.20
C LYS A 455 -1.64 -11.79 8.49
N LEU A 456 -1.21 -11.16 7.39
CA LEU A 456 0.02 -11.52 6.67
C LEU A 456 1.27 -11.35 7.55
N ILE A 457 1.40 -10.18 8.19
CA ILE A 457 2.52 -9.89 9.09
C ILE A 457 2.51 -10.88 10.26
N TYR A 458 1.32 -11.13 10.84
CA TYR A 458 1.19 -12.04 11.96
C TYR A 458 1.58 -13.48 11.59
N ILE A 459 1.10 -13.98 10.44
CA ILE A 459 1.46 -15.31 9.92
C ILE A 459 2.98 -15.38 9.68
N SER A 460 3.56 -14.39 8.99
CA SER A 460 4.98 -14.40 8.64
C SER A 460 5.88 -14.44 9.88
N LEU A 461 5.60 -13.61 10.89
CA LEU A 461 6.34 -13.64 12.15
C LEU A 461 6.13 -14.94 12.92
N SER A 462 4.89 -15.44 13.00
CA SER A 462 4.56 -16.66 13.74
C SER A 462 5.15 -17.93 13.14
N ARG A 463 5.49 -17.92 11.85
CA ARG A 463 6.22 -19.01 11.19
C ARG A 463 7.73 -19.00 11.49
N ARG A 464 8.27 -17.93 12.08
CA ARG A 464 9.69 -17.86 12.44
C ARG A 464 9.96 -18.71 13.68
N LYS A 465 10.85 -19.70 13.53
CA LYS A 465 11.24 -20.64 14.61
C LYS A 465 11.64 -19.96 15.92
N HIS A 466 12.24 -18.78 15.85
CA HIS A 466 12.77 -18.05 17.00
C HIS A 466 11.88 -16.88 17.46
N PHE A 467 10.63 -16.82 16.99
CA PHE A 467 9.64 -15.85 17.45
C PHE A 467 8.61 -16.50 18.36
N GLN A 468 8.24 -15.82 19.44
CA GLN A 468 7.10 -16.17 20.28
C GLN A 468 6.31 -14.91 20.61
N LEU A 469 5.00 -15.07 20.82
CA LEU A 469 4.09 -13.98 21.12
C LEU A 469 3.24 -14.34 22.33
N PHE A 470 3.16 -13.43 23.30
CA PHE A 470 2.34 -13.58 24.49
C PHE A 470 1.38 -12.39 24.65
N ASP A 471 0.12 -12.67 24.90
CA ASP A 471 -0.92 -11.67 25.10
C ASP A 471 -1.25 -11.47 26.59
N GLY A 472 -2.02 -10.44 26.92
CA GLY A 472 -2.39 -10.14 28.32
C GLY A 472 -1.21 -9.83 29.25
N VAL A 473 -0.02 -9.59 28.71
CA VAL A 473 1.20 -9.29 29.47
C VAL A 473 1.40 -7.77 29.53
N ARG A 474 0.94 -7.17 30.62
CA ARG A 474 1.14 -5.73 30.85
C ARG A 474 2.56 -5.44 31.31
N PHE A 475 3.36 -4.82 30.45
CA PHE A 475 4.68 -4.30 30.81
C PHE A 475 4.58 -3.22 31.91
N GLY A 476 5.42 -3.31 32.93
CA GLY A 476 5.35 -2.51 34.16
C GLY A 476 4.31 -3.00 35.18
N GLY A 477 3.60 -4.11 34.90
CA GLY A 477 2.65 -4.74 35.82
C GLY A 477 2.91 -6.24 35.95
N THR A 478 2.51 -7.02 34.95
CA THR A 478 2.70 -8.47 34.89
C THR A 478 4.19 -8.82 34.81
N VAL A 479 4.95 -8.04 34.04
CA VAL A 479 6.41 -8.15 33.93
C VAL A 479 7.05 -6.78 34.15
N THR A 480 8.20 -6.78 34.78
CA THR A 480 9.07 -5.62 35.01
C THR A 480 10.39 -5.81 34.26
N ILE A 481 11.14 -4.72 34.06
CA ILE A 481 12.45 -4.76 33.41
C ILE A 481 13.38 -5.73 34.14
N GLU A 482 13.40 -5.68 35.47
CA GLU A 482 14.21 -6.52 36.34
C GLU A 482 13.83 -8.00 36.20
N SER A 483 12.53 -8.30 36.16
CA SER A 483 12.07 -9.68 35.98
C SER A 483 12.44 -10.26 34.62
N LEU A 484 12.43 -9.45 33.56
CA LEU A 484 12.82 -9.88 32.21
C LEU A 484 14.31 -10.21 32.15
N TYR A 485 15.16 -9.35 32.72
CA TYR A 485 16.60 -9.68 32.82
C TYR A 485 16.84 -10.93 33.68
N ALA A 486 16.10 -11.12 34.77
CA ALA A 486 16.18 -12.34 35.58
C ALA A 486 15.71 -13.61 34.82
N MET A 487 14.78 -13.48 33.87
CA MET A 487 14.37 -14.57 32.95
C MET A 487 15.41 -14.87 31.86
N GLY A 488 16.49 -14.09 31.79
CA GLY A 488 17.60 -14.29 30.86
C GLY A 488 17.41 -13.65 29.49
N PHE A 489 16.60 -12.60 29.37
CA PHE A 489 16.61 -11.74 28.19
C PHE A 489 17.87 -10.86 28.18
N ASP A 490 18.50 -10.72 27.01
CA ASP A 490 19.67 -9.84 26.83
C ASP A 490 19.24 -8.38 26.65
N HIS A 491 18.11 -8.15 25.98
CA HIS A 491 17.60 -6.82 25.67
C HIS A 491 16.08 -6.74 25.85
N VAL A 492 15.62 -5.54 26.19
CA VAL A 492 14.20 -5.21 26.33
C VAL A 492 13.92 -3.96 25.49
N SER A 493 12.91 -4.04 24.63
CA SER A 493 12.41 -2.91 23.84
C SER A 493 11.00 -2.52 24.26
N ILE A 494 10.74 -1.22 24.33
CA ILE A 494 9.44 -0.65 24.71
C ILE A 494 8.80 -0.05 23.46
N ALA A 495 7.79 -0.72 22.92
CA ALA A 495 7.03 -0.36 21.73
C ALA A 495 5.51 -0.27 22.04
N VAL A 496 5.15 0.11 23.28
CA VAL A 496 3.76 0.13 23.79
C VAL A 496 2.90 1.29 23.23
N GLY A 497 3.47 2.14 22.39
CA GLY A 497 2.77 3.29 21.80
C GLY A 497 2.43 4.39 22.80
N ALA A 498 1.49 5.26 22.43
CA ALA A 498 1.08 6.45 23.19
C ALA A 498 -0.38 6.32 23.68
N GLY A 499 -0.67 5.27 24.43
CA GLY A 499 -2.04 4.95 24.89
C GLY A 499 -2.55 5.73 26.10
N LEU A 500 -1.74 6.63 26.70
CA LEU A 500 -2.13 7.31 27.93
C LEU A 500 -3.31 8.27 27.68
N PRO A 501 -4.47 8.05 28.33
CA PRO A 501 -5.63 8.92 28.17
C PRO A 501 -5.35 10.31 28.75
N LYS A 502 -5.66 11.38 28.00
CA LYS A 502 -5.54 12.76 28.47
C LYS A 502 -6.92 13.35 28.70
N ALA A 503 -7.32 13.48 29.97
CA ALA A 503 -8.55 14.18 30.31
C ALA A 503 -8.46 15.65 29.88
N LEU A 504 -9.56 16.20 29.37
CA LEU A 504 -9.64 17.61 29.06
C LEU A 504 -9.59 18.41 30.36
N PRO A 505 -8.80 19.50 30.44
CA PRO A 505 -8.72 20.35 31.61
C PRO A 505 -9.93 21.30 31.69
N ILE A 506 -11.13 20.74 31.67
CA ILE A 506 -12.40 21.46 31.74
C ILE A 506 -13.29 20.89 32.86
N PRO A 507 -14.14 21.71 33.50
CA PRO A 507 -15.13 21.23 34.44
C PRO A 507 -16.02 20.15 33.83
N GLY A 508 -16.28 19.06 34.56
CA GLY A 508 -17.16 17.99 34.10
C GLY A 508 -16.57 17.07 33.03
N SER A 509 -15.24 17.04 32.83
CA SER A 509 -14.58 16.17 31.84
C SER A 509 -14.78 14.66 32.07
N MET A 510 -15.30 14.28 33.24
CA MET A 510 -15.65 12.90 33.63
C MET A 510 -17.17 12.70 33.78
N ALA A 511 -18.01 13.62 33.27
CA ALA A 511 -19.46 13.48 33.34
C ALA A 511 -19.95 12.22 32.59
N PRO A 512 -21.04 11.58 33.02
CA PRO A 512 -21.61 10.44 32.31
C PRO A 512 -21.87 10.77 30.83
N GLY A 513 -21.38 9.92 29.93
CA GLY A 513 -21.44 10.13 28.48
C GLY A 513 -20.21 10.79 27.86
N MET A 514 -19.32 11.38 28.66
CA MET A 514 -18.00 11.83 28.20
C MET A 514 -17.09 10.60 28.02
N ARG A 515 -16.56 10.43 26.81
CA ARG A 515 -15.59 9.37 26.48
C ARG A 515 -14.47 9.94 25.63
N GLN A 516 -13.26 9.43 25.82
CA GLN A 516 -12.17 9.75 24.90
C GLN A 516 -12.35 8.98 23.60
N ALA A 517 -11.98 9.60 22.47
CA ALA A 517 -12.18 9.02 21.15
C ALA A 517 -11.39 7.70 20.98
N ASN A 518 -10.17 7.62 21.51
CA ASN A 518 -9.38 6.39 21.52
C ASN A 518 -10.06 5.26 22.31
N ASP A 519 -10.58 5.54 23.51
CA ASP A 519 -11.29 4.58 24.34
C ASP A 519 -12.57 4.09 23.64
N PHE A 520 -13.36 5.00 23.05
CA PHE A 520 -14.52 4.63 22.25
C PHE A 520 -14.17 3.70 21.09
N LEU A 521 -13.16 4.06 20.28
CA LEU A 521 -12.73 3.27 19.13
C LEU A 521 -12.17 1.91 19.56
N MET A 522 -11.29 1.88 20.56
CA MET A 522 -10.70 0.64 21.07
C MET A 522 -11.78 -0.28 21.65
N ALA A 523 -12.70 0.24 22.47
CA ALA A 523 -13.80 -0.55 23.02
C ALA A 523 -14.69 -1.11 21.91
N LEU A 524 -15.04 -0.28 20.91
CA LEU A 524 -15.87 -0.71 19.78
C LEU A 524 -15.21 -1.83 18.97
N GLN A 525 -13.93 -1.67 18.63
CA GLN A 525 -13.18 -2.59 17.78
C GLN A 525 -12.78 -3.88 18.53
N LEU A 526 -12.12 -3.78 19.68
CA LEU A 526 -11.57 -4.94 20.41
C LEU A 526 -12.66 -5.86 20.98
N THR A 527 -13.75 -5.29 21.49
CA THR A 527 -14.85 -6.12 22.03
C THR A 527 -15.76 -6.67 20.93
N GLY A 528 -15.55 -6.23 19.67
CA GLY A 528 -16.42 -6.54 18.56
C GLY A 528 -17.85 -6.06 18.81
N ALA A 529 -18.07 -4.94 19.52
CA ALA A 529 -19.40 -4.51 19.93
C ALA A 529 -20.36 -4.29 18.75
N ALA A 530 -19.83 -3.98 17.57
CA ALA A 530 -20.59 -3.85 16.33
C ALA A 530 -21.06 -5.20 15.75
N LYS A 531 -20.41 -6.31 16.10
CA LYS A 531 -20.74 -7.63 15.56
C LYS A 531 -22.06 -8.15 16.12
N LYS A 532 -22.81 -8.86 15.28
CA LYS A 532 -24.15 -9.37 15.60
C LYS A 532 -24.13 -10.37 16.77
N ASP A 533 -23.14 -11.25 16.76
CA ASP A 533 -22.91 -12.34 17.73
C ASP A 533 -22.18 -11.88 19.01
N SER A 534 -21.62 -10.67 19.06
CA SER A 534 -20.96 -10.16 20.26
C SER A 534 -21.96 -9.72 21.33
N LEU A 535 -21.75 -10.17 22.57
CA LEU A 535 -22.49 -9.70 23.75
C LEU A 535 -22.13 -8.26 24.13
N ALA A 536 -20.94 -7.78 23.75
CA ALA A 536 -20.46 -6.46 24.10
C ALA A 536 -21.33 -5.34 23.50
N ASN A 537 -21.44 -4.25 24.25
CA ASN A 537 -22.21 -3.06 23.87
C ASN A 537 -21.48 -1.80 24.37
N VAL A 538 -21.23 -0.85 23.46
CA VAL A 538 -20.60 0.44 23.77
C VAL A 538 -21.70 1.48 23.77
N GLN A 539 -22.30 1.74 24.93
CA GLN A 539 -23.46 2.64 25.02
C GLN A 539 -23.22 3.99 24.33
N LEU A 540 -23.99 4.25 23.28
CA LEU A 540 -24.02 5.49 22.51
C LEU A 540 -25.46 5.99 22.36
N ARG A 541 -25.65 7.31 22.45
CA ARG A 541 -26.92 7.98 22.14
C ARG A 541 -26.65 9.15 21.21
N LEU A 542 -27.53 9.34 20.23
CA LEU A 542 -27.50 10.51 19.35
C LEU A 542 -28.54 11.56 19.80
N PRO A 543 -28.26 12.86 19.63
CA PRO A 543 -27.06 13.43 19.00
C PRO A 543 -25.81 13.30 19.88
N ALA A 544 -24.64 13.14 19.24
CA ALA A 544 -23.33 13.11 19.89
C ALA A 544 -22.46 14.27 19.37
N VAL A 545 -21.57 14.79 20.22
CA VAL A 545 -20.61 15.84 19.88
C VAL A 545 -19.21 15.25 19.93
N ILE A 546 -18.47 15.35 18.82
CA ILE A 546 -17.09 14.90 18.72
C ILE A 546 -16.17 16.12 18.69
N ILE A 547 -15.23 16.18 19.64
CA ILE A 547 -14.29 17.29 19.78
C ILE A 547 -12.91 16.84 19.26
N GLY A 548 -12.52 17.36 18.10
CA GLY A 548 -11.20 17.12 17.50
C GLY A 548 -11.26 16.98 15.98
N GLY A 549 -10.30 17.57 15.28
CA GLY A 549 -10.21 17.56 13.81
C GLY A 549 -9.14 16.62 13.24
N GLY A 550 -8.45 15.85 14.08
CA GLY A 550 -7.48 14.84 13.64
C GLY A 550 -8.17 13.54 13.18
N LEU A 551 -7.37 12.59 12.67
CA LEU A 551 -7.89 11.30 12.18
C LEU A 551 -8.73 10.56 13.22
N THR A 552 -8.30 10.53 14.49
CA THR A 552 -9.07 9.90 15.58
C THR A 552 -10.45 10.53 15.77
N GLY A 553 -10.61 11.85 15.56
CA GLY A 553 -11.89 12.53 15.64
C GLY A 553 -12.80 12.18 14.48
N VAL A 554 -12.25 12.13 13.26
CA VAL A 554 -12.98 11.71 12.05
C VAL A 554 -13.41 10.24 12.15
N ASP A 555 -12.50 9.36 12.58
CA ASP A 555 -12.77 7.95 12.83
C ASP A 555 -13.89 7.80 13.88
N ALA A 556 -13.80 8.47 15.03
CA ALA A 556 -14.84 8.41 16.06
C ALA A 556 -16.21 8.93 15.55
N ALA A 557 -16.24 10.00 14.76
CA ALA A 557 -17.47 10.55 14.21
C ALA A 557 -18.16 9.57 13.24
N THR A 558 -17.41 8.98 12.31
CA THR A 558 -17.95 8.03 11.32
C THR A 558 -18.37 6.71 11.96
N GLU A 559 -17.59 6.21 12.93
CA GLU A 559 -17.91 5.00 13.69
C GLU A 559 -19.13 5.18 14.59
N ALA A 560 -19.28 6.33 15.25
CA ALA A 560 -20.44 6.60 16.11
C ALA A 560 -21.76 6.54 15.31
N GLN A 561 -21.78 7.13 14.12
CA GLN A 561 -22.97 7.11 13.27
C GLN A 561 -23.33 5.69 12.82
N ALA A 562 -22.36 4.92 12.34
CA ALA A 562 -22.58 3.54 11.90
C ALA A 562 -22.95 2.60 13.06
N TYR A 563 -22.29 2.77 14.20
CA TYR A 563 -22.53 1.94 15.38
C TYR A 563 -23.91 2.14 15.98
N TYR A 564 -24.42 3.37 16.03
CA TYR A 564 -25.73 3.65 16.63
C TYR A 564 -26.86 2.81 16.00
N ILE A 565 -26.85 2.66 14.67
CA ILE A 565 -27.81 1.81 13.95
C ILE A 565 -27.67 0.35 14.41
N LYS A 566 -26.44 -0.19 14.41
CA LYS A 566 -26.17 -1.57 14.87
C LYS A 566 -26.55 -1.79 16.33
N GLN A 567 -26.34 -0.81 17.20
CA GLN A 567 -26.75 -0.87 18.60
C GLN A 567 -28.27 -1.00 18.74
N VAL A 568 -29.04 -0.20 17.97
CA VAL A 568 -30.51 -0.26 17.97
C VAL A 568 -31.00 -1.60 17.43
N GLU A 569 -30.47 -2.05 16.29
CA GLU A 569 -30.82 -3.35 15.67
C GLU A 569 -30.55 -4.51 16.63
N LYS A 570 -29.36 -4.55 17.26
CA LYS A 570 -28.99 -5.58 18.25
C LYS A 570 -29.90 -5.55 19.47
N THR A 571 -30.26 -4.36 19.95
CA THR A 571 -31.13 -4.21 21.11
C THR A 571 -32.54 -4.70 20.80
N LEU A 572 -33.10 -4.32 19.66
CA LEU A 572 -34.41 -4.76 19.20
C LEU A 572 -34.46 -6.28 19.03
N ALA A 573 -33.50 -6.86 18.30
CA ALA A 573 -33.45 -8.30 18.07
C ALA A 573 -33.36 -9.11 19.37
N ARG A 574 -32.64 -8.60 20.38
CA ARG A 574 -32.58 -9.24 21.72
C ARG A 574 -33.89 -9.08 22.47
N TYR A 575 -34.49 -7.91 22.43
CA TYR A 575 -35.77 -7.65 23.08
C TYR A 575 -36.89 -8.54 22.51
N GLU A 576 -36.89 -8.77 21.19
CA GLU A 576 -37.88 -9.63 20.52
C GLU A 576 -37.64 -11.13 20.74
N ALA A 577 -36.41 -11.53 21.07
CA ALA A 577 -36.06 -12.92 21.34
C ALA A 577 -36.28 -13.35 22.81
N LEU A 578 -36.39 -12.39 23.73
CA LEU A 578 -36.67 -12.58 25.16
C LEU A 578 -38.19 -12.52 25.42
#